data_AF-A0A5C9AAW0-F1
#
_entry.id   AF-A0A5C9AAW0-F1
#
_cell.length_a   1.000
_cell.length_b   1.000
_cell.length_c   1.000
_cell.angle_alpha   90.00
_cell.angle_beta   90.00
_cell.angle_gamma   90.00
#
_symmetry.space_group_name_H-M   'P 1'
#
loop_
_entity.id
_entity.type
_entity.pdbx_description
1 polymer ?
#
loop_
_entity_poly.entity_id
_entity_poly.type
_entity_poly.pdbx_seq_one_letter_code
_entity_poly.pdbx_strand_id
1 'polypeptide(L)'
;RKHTDVIAMTNGMNVANALLEAEGVELLMTGGHLRRQSQSFYGDQAEQSLQNYHFDMLFLGVDAIDLERGVSTHNEDEARLNRRMCEVAERIIVVTDSSKFNRSSLHKIIDTQRIDMIIVDEGIPADSLEGLRKAGVEVILVGE
;
A
#
# COMPACT_ATOMS: atom_id res chain seq x y z
N ARG A 1 -2.79 -11.78 19.66
CA ARG A 1 -1.40 -11.78 20.20
C ARG A 1 -1.00 -10.32 20.36
N LYS A 2 -0.43 -9.90 21.50
CA LYS A 2 0.27 -8.61 21.54
C LYS A 2 1.60 -8.83 20.83
N HIS A 3 1.75 -8.28 19.63
CA HIS A 3 3.03 -8.28 18.94
C HIS A 3 3.88 -7.20 19.60
N THR A 4 4.91 -7.63 20.33
CA THR A 4 5.99 -6.78 20.83
C THR A 4 7.20 -7.07 19.93
N ASP A 5 8.01 -6.06 19.62
CA ASP A 5 9.19 -6.15 18.74
C ASP A 5 8.85 -6.31 17.25
N VAL A 6 8.20 -5.29 16.68
CA VAL A 6 7.85 -5.21 15.25
C VAL A 6 8.83 -4.31 14.52
N ILE A 7 9.32 -4.73 13.35
CA ILE A 7 10.07 -3.85 12.43
C ILE A 7 9.08 -3.26 11.44
N ALA A 8 9.00 -1.93 11.38
CA ALA A 8 8.18 -1.21 10.40
C ALA A 8 9.09 -0.42 9.47
N MET A 9 9.00 -0.65 8.16
CA MET A 9 9.66 0.19 7.16
C MET A 9 8.64 1.03 6.42
N THR A 10 8.90 2.32 6.26
CA THR A 10 8.00 3.22 5.53
C THR A 10 8.76 4.22 4.66
N ASN A 11 8.15 4.58 3.53
CA ASN A 11 8.56 5.75 2.76
C ASN A 11 7.79 7.01 3.17
N GLY A 12 6.73 6.91 3.98
CA GLY A 12 5.92 8.06 4.41
C GLY A 12 6.52 8.74 5.63
N MET A 13 6.89 10.02 5.51
CA MET A 13 7.30 10.85 6.65
C MET A 13 6.16 11.01 7.67
N ASN A 14 4.92 11.12 7.19
CA ASN A 14 3.72 11.14 8.05
C ASN A 14 3.55 9.84 8.83
N VAL A 15 3.78 8.69 8.20
CA VAL A 15 3.71 7.37 8.84
C VAL A 15 4.83 7.21 9.87
N ALA A 16 6.05 7.62 9.52
CA ALA A 16 7.17 7.62 10.44
C ALA A 16 6.89 8.47 11.70
N ASN A 17 6.33 9.66 11.53
CA ASN A 17 5.94 10.52 12.64
C ASN A 17 4.85 9.89 13.52
N ALA A 18 3.86 9.22 12.92
CA ALA A 18 2.80 8.54 13.68
C ALA A 18 3.31 7.35 14.48
N LEU A 19 4.37 6.69 14.02
CA LEU A 19 5.00 5.55 14.69
C LEU A 19 6.14 5.93 15.64
N LEU A 20 6.50 7.22 15.73
CA LEU A 20 7.67 7.68 16.48
C LEU A 20 7.59 7.35 17.98
N GLU A 21 6.39 7.38 18.55
CA GLU A 21 6.12 7.08 19.96
C GLU A 21 5.59 5.65 20.17
N ALA A 22 5.55 4.82 19.13
CA ALA A 22 5.04 3.47 19.23
C ALA A 22 6.05 2.56 19.96
N GLU A 23 5.71 2.16 21.19
CA GLU A 23 6.54 1.23 21.96
C GLU A 23 6.68 -0.12 21.26
N GLY A 24 7.91 -0.65 21.20
CA GLY A 24 8.20 -1.95 20.60
C GLY A 24 8.21 -1.97 19.07
N VAL A 25 8.27 -0.80 18.42
CA VAL A 25 8.47 -0.67 16.96
C VAL A 25 9.89 -0.21 16.67
N GLU A 26 10.65 -1.01 15.91
CA GLU A 26 11.87 -0.57 15.25
C GLU A 26 11.50 0.05 13.89
N LEU A 27 11.74 1.34 13.73
CA LEU A 27 11.32 2.11 12.57
C LEU A 27 12.47 2.31 11.58
N LEU A 28 12.30 1.77 10.38
CA LEU A 28 13.16 1.96 9.21
C LEU A 28 12.51 2.92 8.22
N MET A 29 13.33 3.71 7.53
CA MET A 29 12.87 4.59 6.46
C MET A 29 13.61 4.28 5.17
N THR A 30 12.89 4.30 4.04
CA THR A 30 13.51 4.06 2.72
C THR A 30 14.55 5.12 2.35
N GLY A 31 14.42 6.34 2.90
CA GLY A 31 15.24 7.49 2.52
C GLY A 31 15.08 7.88 1.05
N GLY A 32 15.99 8.70 0.51
CA GLY A 32 15.90 9.22 -0.86
C GLY A 32 15.31 10.62 -0.94
N HIS A 33 14.59 10.93 -2.02
CA HIS A 33 14.02 12.26 -2.25
C HIS A 33 12.64 12.39 -1.62
N LEU A 34 12.40 13.46 -0.87
CA LEU A 34 11.09 13.72 -0.26
C LEU A 34 10.16 14.45 -1.23
N ARG A 35 9.07 13.79 -1.63
CA ARG A 35 7.96 14.42 -2.33
C ARG A 35 7.03 15.09 -1.33
N ARG A 36 7.09 16.42 -1.24
CA ARG A 36 6.35 17.21 -0.23
C ARG A 36 4.84 17.00 -0.26
N GLN A 37 4.23 16.88 -1.45
CA GLN A 37 2.78 16.77 -1.60
C GLN A 37 2.21 15.50 -0.97
N SER A 38 2.90 14.36 -1.11
CA SER A 38 2.50 13.09 -0.51
C SER A 38 3.26 12.76 0.77
N GLN A 39 4.13 13.67 1.24
CA GLN A 39 5.05 13.45 2.36
C GLN A 39 5.79 12.11 2.29
N SER A 40 6.14 11.67 1.09
CA SER A 40 6.68 10.33 0.84
C SER A 40 8.03 10.39 0.13
N PHE A 41 8.91 9.48 0.50
CA PHE A 41 10.22 9.31 -0.09
C PHE A 41 10.15 8.46 -1.37
N TYR A 42 10.98 8.81 -2.36
CA TYR A 42 11.07 8.13 -3.65
C TYR A 42 12.48 8.21 -4.26
N GLY A 43 12.65 7.57 -5.42
CA GLY A 43 13.87 7.56 -6.21
C GLY A 43 14.73 6.33 -5.95
N ASP A 44 15.83 6.22 -6.70
CA ASP A 44 16.63 5.00 -6.75
C ASP A 44 17.19 4.57 -5.39
N GLN A 45 17.51 5.52 -4.50
CA GLN A 45 17.94 5.19 -3.14
C GLN A 45 16.82 4.51 -2.34
N ALA A 46 15.57 5.01 -2.45
CA ALA A 46 14.42 4.42 -1.77
C ALA A 46 14.15 2.99 -2.29
N GLU A 47 14.26 2.79 -3.60
CA GLU A 47 14.06 1.46 -4.21
C GLU A 47 15.17 0.48 -3.83
N GLN A 48 16.44 0.90 -3.89
CA GLN A 48 17.58 0.08 -3.49
C GLN A 48 17.55 -0.27 -2.00
N SER A 49 16.99 0.61 -1.16
CA SER A 49 16.83 0.32 0.26
C SER A 49 16.02 -0.95 0.49
N LEU A 50 15.07 -1.29 -0.38
CA LEU A 50 14.24 -2.49 -0.28
C LEU A 50 14.91 -3.77 -0.80
N GLN A 51 16.08 -3.69 -1.45
CA GLN A 51 16.60 -4.78 -2.28
C GLN A 51 16.81 -6.10 -1.52
N ASN A 52 17.23 -6.03 -0.26
CA ASN A 52 17.61 -7.19 0.56
C ASN A 52 16.69 -7.40 1.76
N TYR A 53 15.51 -6.77 1.74
CA TYR A 53 14.49 -6.99 2.76
C TYR A 53 13.44 -7.98 2.30
N HIS A 54 12.79 -8.57 3.29
CA HIS A 54 11.60 -9.38 3.13
C HIS A 54 10.66 -9.03 4.29
N PHE A 55 9.42 -8.69 3.97
CA PHE A 55 8.42 -8.26 4.94
C PHE A 55 7.23 -9.22 4.97
N ASP A 56 6.69 -9.47 6.16
CA ASP A 56 5.49 -10.31 6.29
C ASP A 56 4.25 -9.62 5.69
N MET A 57 4.17 -8.29 5.82
CA MET A 57 2.99 -7.50 5.42
C MET A 57 3.38 -6.15 4.83
N LEU A 58 2.65 -5.76 3.78
CA LEU A 58 2.64 -4.42 3.21
C LEU A 58 1.25 -3.79 3.37
N PHE A 59 1.21 -2.58 3.92
CA PHE A 59 0.03 -1.71 3.84
C PHE A 59 0.24 -0.68 2.73
N LEU A 60 -0.57 -0.77 1.67
CA LEU A 60 -0.41 0.04 0.47
C LEU A 60 -1.61 0.99 0.28
N GLY A 61 -1.33 2.28 0.27
CA GLY A 61 -2.27 3.31 -0.21
C GLY A 61 -2.27 3.38 -1.73
N VAL A 62 -3.41 3.75 -2.33
CA VAL A 62 -3.60 3.72 -3.79
C VAL A 62 -4.41 4.90 -4.30
N ASP A 63 -4.12 5.34 -5.53
CA ASP A 63 -4.88 6.41 -6.21
C ASP A 63 -6.07 5.90 -7.00
N ALA A 64 -6.01 4.66 -7.49
CA ALA A 64 -7.03 4.09 -8.38
C ALA A 64 -7.00 2.56 -8.35
N ILE A 65 -8.20 1.97 -8.28
CA ILE A 65 -8.44 0.53 -8.41
C ILE A 65 -9.48 0.30 -9.51
N ASP A 66 -9.12 -0.57 -10.45
CA ASP A 66 -10.00 -1.14 -11.44
C ASP A 66 -9.81 -2.65 -11.41
N LEU A 67 -10.89 -3.43 -11.32
CA LEU A 67 -10.78 -4.87 -11.09
C LEU A 67 -10.07 -5.61 -12.25
N GLU A 68 -10.21 -5.11 -13.48
CA GLU A 68 -9.58 -5.70 -14.67
C GLU A 68 -8.16 -5.18 -14.87
N ARG A 69 -7.91 -3.90 -14.58
CA ARG A 69 -6.62 -3.23 -14.85
C ARG A 69 -5.65 -3.28 -13.67
N GLY A 70 -6.16 -3.49 -12.45
CA GLY A 70 -5.40 -3.54 -11.21
C GLY A 70 -5.28 -2.19 -10.51
N VAL A 71 -4.35 -2.15 -9.56
CA VAL A 71 -4.00 -0.97 -8.76
C VAL A 71 -3.09 -0.07 -9.58
N SER A 72 -3.29 1.24 -9.53
CA SER A 72 -2.48 2.21 -10.29
C SER A 72 -2.33 3.56 -9.60
N THR A 73 -1.29 4.31 -10.00
CA THR A 73 -1.02 5.70 -9.60
C THR A 73 -0.69 6.57 -10.81
N HIS A 74 -0.86 7.88 -10.66
CA HIS A 74 -0.46 8.89 -11.63
C HIS A 74 1.05 9.18 -11.68
N ASN A 75 1.83 8.71 -10.69
CA ASN A 75 3.24 9.05 -10.55
C ASN A 75 4.14 7.83 -10.81
N GLU A 76 5.06 7.94 -11.75
CA GLU A 76 5.93 6.83 -12.15
C GLU A 76 6.88 6.36 -11.04
N ASP A 77 7.50 7.28 -10.31
CA ASP A 77 8.44 6.95 -9.23
C ASP A 77 7.73 6.23 -8.08
N GLU A 78 6.53 6.69 -7.72
CA GLU A 78 5.67 6.02 -6.75
C GLU A 78 5.28 4.62 -7.24
N ALA A 79 4.91 4.47 -8.51
CA ALA A 79 4.57 3.17 -9.07
C ALA A 79 5.76 2.20 -9.01
N ARG A 80 6.98 2.65 -9.32
CA ARG A 80 8.20 1.84 -9.22
C ARG A 80 8.46 1.38 -7.79
N LEU A 81 8.44 2.30 -6.83
CA LEU A 81 8.68 1.98 -5.43
C LEU A 81 7.60 1.04 -4.86
N ASN A 82 6.32 1.31 -5.15
CA ASN A 82 5.21 0.48 -4.68
C ASN A 82 5.25 -0.94 -5.29
N ARG A 83 5.66 -1.08 -6.56
CA ARG A 83 5.93 -2.40 -7.16
C ARG A 83 7.01 -3.14 -6.39
N ARG A 84 8.12 -2.46 -6.07
CA ARG A 84 9.20 -3.07 -5.31
C ARG A 84 8.75 -3.50 -3.91
N MET A 85 7.93 -2.68 -3.25
CA MET A 85 7.31 -3.05 -1.97
C MET A 85 6.43 -4.31 -2.09
N CYS A 86 5.64 -4.43 -3.16
CA CYS A 86 4.82 -5.62 -3.44
C CYS A 86 5.64 -6.87 -3.76
N GLU A 87 6.88 -6.72 -4.26
CA GLU A 87 7.78 -7.84 -4.55
C GLU A 87 8.42 -8.42 -3.29
N VAL A 88 8.68 -7.59 -2.29
CA VAL A 88 9.39 -7.99 -1.05
C VAL A 88 8.45 -8.33 0.10
N ALA A 89 7.14 -8.24 -0.10
CA ALA A 89 6.12 -8.53 0.91
C ALA A 89 5.41 -9.86 0.64
N GLU A 90 5.19 -10.67 1.67
CA GLU A 90 4.39 -11.91 1.56
C GLU A 90 2.91 -11.60 1.40
N ARG A 91 2.40 -10.62 2.17
CA ARG A 91 0.97 -10.25 2.17
C ARG A 91 0.78 -8.78 1.82
N ILE A 92 -0.06 -8.52 0.82
CA ILE A 92 -0.39 -7.19 0.33
C ILE A 92 -1.79 -6.79 0.81
N ILE A 93 -1.83 -5.77 1.66
CA ILE A 93 -3.04 -5.19 2.24
C ILE A 93 -3.22 -3.80 1.65
N VAL A 94 -4.26 -3.62 0.82
CA VAL A 94 -4.61 -2.30 0.28
C VAL A 94 -5.50 -1.56 1.28
N VAL A 95 -5.18 -0.30 1.56
CA VAL A 95 -6.01 0.58 2.40
C VAL A 95 -6.45 1.76 1.55
N THR A 96 -7.76 1.92 1.36
CA THR A 96 -8.29 2.92 0.43
C THR A 96 -9.69 3.36 0.79
N ASP A 97 -10.19 4.37 0.10
CA ASP A 97 -11.58 4.80 0.16
C ASP A 97 -12.34 4.39 -1.12
N SER A 98 -13.66 4.35 -1.03
CA SER A 98 -14.56 3.95 -2.09
C SER A 98 -14.48 4.85 -3.34
N SER A 99 -13.99 6.09 -3.20
CA SER A 99 -13.82 7.01 -4.33
C SER A 99 -12.73 6.58 -5.30
N LYS A 100 -11.85 5.65 -4.91
CA LYS A 100 -10.75 5.14 -5.74
C LYS A 100 -11.15 4.01 -6.70
N PHE A 101 -12.34 3.43 -6.55
CA PHE A 101 -12.82 2.32 -7.37
C PHE A 101 -13.34 2.76 -8.74
N ASN A 102 -13.32 1.84 -9.70
CA ASN A 102 -13.70 2.04 -11.11
C ASN A 102 -12.89 3.17 -11.78
N ARG A 103 -11.63 3.29 -11.38
CA ARG A 103 -10.67 4.26 -11.91
C ARG A 103 -9.38 3.55 -12.29
N SER A 104 -8.71 4.07 -13.31
CA SER A 104 -7.35 3.67 -13.66
C SER A 104 -6.48 4.91 -13.84
N SER A 105 -5.25 4.83 -13.36
CA SER A 105 -4.20 5.84 -13.54
C SER A 105 -3.11 5.35 -14.50
N LEU A 106 -2.20 6.24 -14.89
CA LEU A 106 -1.22 6.01 -15.95
C LEU A 106 -0.26 4.85 -15.66
N HIS A 107 0.18 4.69 -14.40
CA HIS A 107 1.19 3.70 -14.01
C HIS A 107 0.57 2.61 -13.14
N LYS A 108 0.45 1.40 -13.69
CA LYS A 108 -0.02 0.20 -12.97
C LYS A 108 0.99 -0.24 -11.91
N ILE A 109 0.55 -0.57 -10.71
CA ILE A 109 1.38 -1.10 -9.63
C ILE A 109 1.31 -2.64 -9.67
N ILE A 110 0.15 -3.21 -9.35
CA ILE A 110 -0.08 -4.66 -9.33
C ILE A 110 -1.45 -5.01 -9.91
N ASP A 111 -1.60 -6.26 -10.31
CA ASP A 111 -2.90 -6.86 -10.62
C ASP A 111 -3.78 -6.99 -9.37
N THR A 112 -5.11 -6.92 -9.53
CA THR A 112 -6.07 -7.10 -8.44
C THR A 112 -5.89 -8.44 -7.72
N GLN A 113 -5.53 -9.50 -8.46
CA GLN A 113 -5.32 -10.84 -7.91
C GLN A 113 -4.09 -10.95 -7.00
N ARG A 114 -3.20 -9.95 -7.00
CA ARG A 114 -2.06 -9.89 -6.07
C ARG A 114 -2.43 -9.29 -4.73
N ILE A 115 -3.63 -8.73 -4.57
CA ILE A 115 -4.10 -8.17 -3.30
C ILE A 115 -4.62 -9.32 -2.45
N ASP A 116 -4.10 -9.47 -1.23
CA ASP A 116 -4.60 -10.47 -0.29
C ASP A 116 -5.79 -9.95 0.52
N MET A 117 -5.75 -8.66 0.88
CA MET A 117 -6.80 -8.00 1.66
C MET A 117 -6.97 -6.55 1.21
N ILE A 118 -8.20 -6.05 1.27
CA ILE A 118 -8.50 -4.64 1.12
C ILE A 118 -9.36 -4.13 2.29
N ILE A 119 -8.95 -2.99 2.84
CA ILE A 119 -9.67 -2.24 3.86
C ILE A 119 -10.25 -1.01 3.18
N VAL A 120 -11.57 -0.87 3.24
CA VAL A 120 -12.34 0.16 2.51
C VAL A 120 -13.57 0.59 3.30
N ASP A 121 -14.03 1.83 3.12
CA ASP A 121 -15.31 2.28 3.66
C ASP A 121 -16.52 1.59 3.01
N GLU A 122 -17.67 1.68 3.68
CA GLU A 122 -18.94 1.07 3.23
C GLU A 122 -19.49 1.64 1.92
N GLY A 123 -18.93 2.74 1.40
CA GLY A 123 -19.33 3.35 0.13
C GLY A 123 -18.86 2.61 -1.12
N ILE A 124 -18.12 1.51 -0.98
CA ILE A 124 -17.60 0.73 -2.13
C ILE A 124 -18.75 0.30 -3.07
N PRO A 125 -18.60 0.45 -4.41
CA PRO A 125 -19.59 -0.03 -5.35
C PRO A 125 -19.84 -1.54 -5.21
N ALA A 126 -21.11 -1.95 -5.23
CA ALA A 126 -21.50 -3.36 -5.01
C ALA A 126 -20.81 -4.33 -5.98
N ASP A 127 -20.72 -3.95 -7.26
CA ASP A 127 -20.05 -4.76 -8.29
C ASP A 127 -18.54 -4.92 -7.99
N SER A 128 -17.89 -3.85 -7.50
CA SER A 128 -16.48 -3.88 -7.10
C SER A 128 -16.27 -4.79 -5.89
N LEU A 129 -17.15 -4.70 -4.88
CA LEU A 129 -17.12 -5.56 -3.69
C LEU A 129 -17.32 -7.04 -4.05
N GLU A 130 -18.28 -7.35 -4.91
CA GLU A 130 -18.53 -8.72 -5.37
C GLU A 130 -17.33 -9.25 -6.19
N GLY A 131 -16.78 -8.41 -7.07
CA GLY A 131 -15.63 -8.77 -7.89
C GLY A 131 -14.36 -9.06 -7.07
N LEU A 132 -14.08 -8.26 -6.03
CA LEU A 132 -12.99 -8.52 -5.09
C LEU A 132 -13.15 -9.88 -4.38
N ARG A 133 -14.36 -10.15 -3.86
CA ARG A 133 -14.65 -11.42 -3.18
C ARG A 133 -14.52 -12.62 -4.13
N LYS A 134 -14.97 -12.49 -5.38
CA LYS A 134 -14.80 -13.51 -6.42
C LYS A 134 -13.33 -13.74 -6.77
N ALA A 135 -12.51 -12.70 -6.73
CA ALA A 135 -11.07 -12.80 -6.93
C ALA A 135 -10.31 -13.40 -5.73
N GLY A 136 -11.01 -13.72 -4.63
CA GLY A 136 -10.40 -14.29 -3.42
C GLY A 136 -9.78 -13.25 -2.49
N VAL A 137 -10.01 -11.96 -2.74
CA VAL A 137 -9.52 -10.88 -1.89
C VAL A 137 -10.35 -10.79 -0.61
N GLU A 138 -9.72 -10.78 0.55
CA GLU A 138 -10.39 -10.52 1.82
C GLU A 138 -10.81 -9.05 1.89
N VAL A 139 -12.10 -8.77 2.15
CA VAL A 139 -12.61 -7.39 2.22
C VAL A 139 -13.05 -7.05 3.63
N ILE A 140 -12.40 -6.04 4.22
CA ILE A 140 -12.80 -5.42 5.48
C ILE A 140 -13.52 -4.11 5.17
N LEU A 141 -14.80 -4.04 5.54
CA LEU A 141 -15.57 -2.82 5.49
C LEU A 141 -15.42 -2.06 6.81
N VAL A 142 -15.18 -0.76 6.74
CA VAL A 142 -15.05 0.13 7.89
C VAL A 142 -16.15 1.18 7.84
N GLY A 143 -17.01 1.21 8.85
CA GLY A 143 -18.01 2.26 9.07
C GLY A 143 -17.49 3.37 9.99
N GLU A 144 -18.29 4.43 10.16
CA GLU A 144 -18.09 5.43 11.23
C GLU A 144 -18.27 4.84 12.63
#